data_AF-A0A4V2K0Z2-F1
#
_entry.id   AF-A0A4V2K0Z2-F1
#
_cell.length_a   1.000
_cell.length_b   1.000
_cell.length_c   1.000
_cell.angle_alpha   90.00
_cell.angle_beta   90.00
_cell.angle_gamma   90.00
#
_symmetry.space_group_name_H-M   'P 1'
#
loop_
_entity.id
_entity.type
_entity.pdbx_description
1 polymer ?
#
loop_
_entity_poly.entity_id
_entity_poly.type
_entity_poly.pdbx_seq_one_letter_code
_entity_poly.pdbx_strand_id
1 'polypeptide(L)'
;MLQELSHMDRITQLQDEIQQLLTIMSSTIAYLTSRANFIQISAEVPVTKSRNPDKYDQSDVFEANKRELVTDLIVKAKQIDYLIQSLPEPDPEEKQVCVFRFRPVSWRPFICRKVERLQALEEEMAQANAEYVQAVNRAKSLHAQICEVLRTMLDEPDIVRDEAG
;
A
#
# COMPACT_ATOMS: atom_id res chain seq x y z
N MET A 1 12.43 -3.31 5.08
CA MET A 1 11.12 -3.13 5.73
C MET A 1 10.21 -2.10 5.05
N LEU A 2 10.69 -0.90 4.67
CA LEU A 2 9.86 0.13 4.02
C LEU A 2 9.21 -0.32 2.70
N GLN A 3 9.91 -1.15 1.93
CA GLN A 3 9.43 -1.60 0.63
C GLN A 3 8.17 -2.47 0.74
N GLU A 4 8.10 -3.36 1.74
CA GLU A 4 6.94 -4.25 1.93
C GLU A 4 5.67 -3.53 2.41
N LEU A 5 5.82 -2.51 3.27
CA LEU A 5 4.71 -1.63 3.64
C LEU A 5 4.21 -0.84 2.43
N SER A 6 5.12 -0.34 1.59
CA SER A 6 4.74 0.32 0.32
C SER A 6 4.05 -0.63 -0.66
N HIS A 7 4.37 -1.92 -0.62
CA HIS A 7 3.73 -2.92 -1.48
C HIS A 7 2.30 -3.24 -1.05
N MET A 8 2.03 -3.26 0.26
CA MET A 8 0.66 -3.42 0.76
C MET A 8 -0.22 -2.25 0.32
N ASP A 9 0.33 -1.04 0.37
CA ASP A 9 -0.32 0.18 -0.11
C ASP A 9 -0.64 0.13 -1.61
N ARG A 10 0.29 -0.35 -2.45
CA ARG A 10 0.06 -0.51 -3.91
C ARG A 10 -1.03 -1.51 -4.27
N ILE A 11 -1.16 -2.60 -3.51
CA ILE A 11 -2.22 -3.60 -3.77
C ILE A 11 -3.59 -3.03 -3.38
N THR A 12 -3.69 -2.34 -2.24
CA THR A 12 -4.91 -1.63 -1.84
C THR A 12 -5.25 -0.53 -2.85
N GLN A 13 -4.25 0.22 -3.32
CA GLN A 13 -4.41 1.23 -4.35
C GLN A 13 -4.93 0.63 -5.66
N LEU A 14 -4.39 -0.51 -6.11
CA LEU A 14 -4.89 -1.21 -7.30
C LEU A 14 -6.34 -1.65 -7.12
N GLN A 15 -6.70 -2.17 -5.94
CA GLN A 15 -8.07 -2.55 -5.63
C GLN A 15 -9.02 -1.35 -5.72
N ASP A 16 -8.64 -0.20 -5.14
CA ASP A 16 -9.45 1.01 -5.17
C ASP A 16 -9.59 1.56 -6.59
N GLU A 17 -8.53 1.55 -7.40
CA GLU A 17 -8.61 1.99 -8.81
C GLU A 17 -9.50 1.07 -9.66
N ILE A 18 -9.51 -0.24 -9.42
CA ILE A 18 -10.44 -1.17 -10.09
C ILE A 18 -11.89 -0.87 -9.68
N GLN A 19 -12.14 -0.61 -8.39
CA GLN A 19 -13.48 -0.23 -7.92
C GLN A 19 -13.94 1.10 -8.52
N GLN A 20 -13.03 2.07 -8.64
CA GLN A 20 -13.31 3.34 -9.30
C GLN A 20 -13.63 3.16 -10.79
N LEU A 21 -12.87 2.31 -11.51
CA LEU A 21 -13.15 1.99 -12.91
C LEU A 21 -14.56 1.42 -13.08
N LEU A 22 -14.94 0.44 -12.25
CA LEU A 22 -16.28 -0.17 -12.28
C LEU A 22 -17.38 0.86 -11.98
N THR A 23 -17.12 1.77 -11.03
CA THR A 23 -18.04 2.85 -10.69
C THR A 23 -18.24 3.80 -11.88
N ILE A 24 -17.17 4.18 -12.56
CA ILE A 24 -17.22 5.03 -13.76
C ILE A 24 -17.95 4.33 -14.91
N MET A 25 -17.72 3.03 -15.14
CA MET A 25 -18.44 2.26 -16.15
C MET A 25 -19.95 2.27 -15.89
N SER A 26 -20.37 2.01 -14.64
CA SER A 26 -21.80 2.02 -14.28
C SER A 26 -22.42 3.40 -14.43
N SER A 27 -21.71 4.44 -14.02
CA SER A 27 -22.14 5.84 -14.12
C SER A 27 -22.23 6.31 -15.57
N THR A 28 -21.30 5.85 -16.43
CA THR A 28 -21.30 6.11 -17.87
C THR A 28 -22.53 5.50 -18.54
N ILE A 29 -22.85 4.24 -18.23
CA ILE A 29 -24.05 3.58 -18.77
C ILE A 29 -25.32 4.29 -18.27
N ALA A 30 -25.37 4.66 -16.99
CA ALA A 30 -26.49 5.41 -16.44
C ALA A 30 -26.65 6.78 -17.12
N TYR A 31 -25.56 7.50 -17.39
CA TYR A 31 -25.58 8.78 -18.08
C TYR A 31 -26.06 8.64 -19.53
N LEU A 32 -25.51 7.70 -20.29
CA LEU A 32 -25.89 7.47 -21.69
C LEU A 32 -27.37 7.08 -21.82
N THR A 33 -27.86 6.19 -20.95
CA THR A 33 -29.27 5.74 -20.98
C THR A 33 -30.23 6.83 -20.50
N SER A 34 -29.82 7.65 -19.53
CA SER A 34 -30.69 8.70 -18.97
C SER A 34 -30.71 9.99 -19.79
N ARG A 35 -29.68 10.31 -20.58
CA ARG A 35 -29.59 11.59 -21.32
C ARG A 35 -29.67 11.46 -22.84
N ALA A 36 -29.68 10.23 -23.39
CA ALA A 36 -29.85 10.02 -24.83
C ALA A 36 -31.21 10.52 -25.35
N ASN A 37 -31.17 11.12 -26.55
CA ASN A 37 -32.32 11.53 -27.34
C ASN A 37 -32.61 10.50 -28.45
N PHE A 38 -33.85 10.47 -28.96
CA PHE A 38 -34.24 9.59 -30.06
C PHE A 38 -33.73 10.15 -31.39
N ILE A 39 -33.07 9.31 -32.19
CA ILE A 39 -32.68 9.63 -33.57
C ILE A 39 -33.71 9.03 -34.51
N GLN A 40 -34.24 9.83 -35.43
CA GLN A 40 -35.15 9.36 -36.47
C GLN A 40 -34.34 8.63 -37.56
N ILE A 41 -34.62 7.35 -37.77
CA ILE A 41 -33.89 6.49 -38.71
C ILE A 41 -34.45 6.60 -40.14
N SER A 42 -35.76 6.90 -40.28
CA SER A 42 -36.43 7.03 -41.57
C SER A 42 -37.27 8.31 -41.63
N ALA A 43 -37.06 9.12 -42.68
CA ALA A 43 -37.75 10.39 -42.90
C ALA A 43 -39.27 10.25 -43.14
N GLU A 44 -39.73 9.04 -43.46
CA GLU A 44 -41.11 8.73 -43.85
C GLU A 44 -42.05 8.50 -42.65
N VAL A 45 -41.49 8.26 -41.45
CA VAL A 45 -42.25 8.05 -40.22
C VAL A 45 -42.06 9.25 -39.29
N PRO A 46 -43.08 10.10 -39.09
CA PRO A 46 -42.96 11.27 -38.21
C PRO A 46 -42.76 10.87 -36.75
N VAL A 47 -41.90 11.61 -36.05
CA VAL A 47 -41.58 11.35 -34.63
C VAL A 47 -42.79 11.68 -33.77
N THR A 48 -43.42 10.65 -33.19
CA THR A 48 -44.65 10.79 -32.38
C THR A 48 -44.40 10.99 -30.89
N LYS A 49 -43.15 10.83 -30.43
CA LYS A 49 -42.75 11.00 -29.04
C LYS A 49 -41.39 11.70 -28.95
N SER A 50 -41.39 12.94 -28.46
CA SER A 50 -40.20 13.63 -28.00
C SER A 50 -40.06 13.45 -26.49
N ARG A 51 -38.83 13.32 -26.00
CA ARG A 51 -38.55 13.31 -24.56
C ARG A 51 -38.64 14.76 -24.03
N ASN A 52 -38.98 14.94 -22.75
CA ASN A 52 -38.99 16.28 -22.15
C ASN A 52 -37.61 16.95 -22.33
N PRO A 53 -37.57 18.25 -22.71
CA PRO A 53 -36.33 18.99 -22.97
C PRO A 53 -35.37 19.06 -21.78
N ASP A 54 -35.88 19.00 -20.54
CA ASP A 54 -35.04 18.98 -19.33
C ASP A 54 -34.30 17.65 -19.10
N LYS A 55 -34.70 16.59 -19.82
CA LYS A 55 -34.21 15.22 -19.60
C LYS A 55 -33.18 14.75 -20.63
N TYR A 56 -32.87 15.54 -21.66
CA TYR A 56 -31.84 15.20 -22.65
C TYR A 56 -30.89 16.37 -22.86
N ASP A 57 -29.63 16.06 -23.18
CA ASP A 57 -28.62 17.09 -23.46
C ASP A 57 -28.64 17.49 -24.93
N GLN A 58 -28.24 18.72 -25.24
CA GLN A 58 -28.00 19.14 -26.62
C GLN A 58 -26.94 18.24 -27.26
N SER A 59 -27.10 17.92 -28.55
CA SER A 59 -26.26 16.94 -29.23
C SER A 59 -24.75 17.26 -29.13
N ASP A 60 -24.37 18.53 -29.17
CA ASP A 60 -22.97 18.96 -29.07
C ASP A 60 -22.39 18.71 -27.67
N VAL A 61 -23.13 19.09 -26.63
CA VAL A 61 -22.77 18.85 -25.23
C VAL A 61 -22.70 17.34 -24.93
N PHE A 62 -23.61 16.56 -25.50
CA PHE A 62 -23.62 15.11 -25.34
C PHE A 62 -22.41 14.44 -26.00
N GLU A 63 -21.99 14.89 -27.20
CA GLU A 63 -20.77 14.41 -27.84
C GLU A 63 -19.50 14.80 -27.06
N ALA A 64 -19.45 16.02 -26.52
CA ALA A 64 -18.35 16.47 -25.67
C ALA A 64 -18.24 15.60 -24.40
N ASN A 65 -19.35 15.39 -23.69
CA ASN A 65 -19.39 14.58 -22.47
C ASN A 65 -19.02 13.11 -22.76
N LYS A 66 -19.42 12.55 -23.91
CA LYS A 66 -18.99 11.22 -24.32
C LYS A 66 -17.47 11.12 -24.51
N ARG A 67 -16.85 12.13 -25.13
CA ARG A 67 -15.39 12.15 -25.32
C ARG A 67 -14.64 12.26 -24.00
N GLU A 68 -15.16 13.04 -23.07
CA GLU A 68 -14.62 13.14 -21.70
C GLU A 68 -14.70 11.78 -20.98
N LEU A 69 -15.86 11.14 -20.98
CA LEU A 69 -16.06 9.83 -20.33
C LEU A 69 -15.15 8.73 -20.92
N VAL A 70 -14.97 8.71 -22.24
CA VAL A 70 -14.04 7.77 -22.90
C VAL A 70 -12.60 8.05 -22.51
N THR A 71 -12.23 9.33 -22.39
CA THR A 71 -10.89 9.73 -21.98
C THR A 71 -10.61 9.32 -20.55
N ASP A 72 -11.56 9.54 -19.62
CA ASP A 72 -11.46 9.12 -18.23
C ASP A 72 -11.31 7.59 -18.11
N LEU A 73 -12.11 6.83 -18.87
CA LEU A 73 -12.00 5.37 -18.93
C LEU A 73 -10.60 4.90 -19.39
N ILE A 74 -10.06 5.51 -20.45
CA ILE A 74 -8.75 5.15 -21.00
C ILE A 74 -7.61 5.51 -20.03
N VAL A 75 -7.69 6.69 -19.40
CA VAL A 75 -6.68 7.12 -18.42
C VAL A 75 -6.66 6.15 -17.24
N LYS A 76 -7.82 5.79 -16.69
CA LYS A 76 -7.90 4.81 -15.59
C LYS A 76 -7.43 3.42 -15.98
N ALA A 77 -7.77 2.96 -17.19
CA ALA A 77 -7.26 1.68 -17.67
C ALA A 77 -5.72 1.65 -17.76
N LYS A 78 -5.11 2.74 -18.23
CA LYS A 78 -3.64 2.88 -18.27
C LYS A 78 -3.00 2.99 -16.88
N GLN A 79 -3.66 3.67 -15.94
CA GLN A 79 -3.21 3.75 -14.56
C GLN A 79 -3.19 2.37 -13.91
N ILE A 80 -4.23 1.56 -14.13
CA ILE A 80 -4.28 0.17 -13.68
C ILE A 80 -3.13 -0.65 -14.29
N ASP A 81 -2.88 -0.51 -15.59
CA ASP A 81 -1.78 -1.22 -16.26
C ASP A 81 -0.41 -0.83 -15.69
N TYR A 82 -0.17 0.46 -15.45
CA TYR A 82 1.04 0.93 -14.78
C TYR A 82 1.16 0.37 -13.36
N LEU A 83 0.07 0.36 -12.59
CA LEU A 83 0.07 -0.20 -11.24
C LEU A 83 0.38 -1.71 -11.25
N ILE A 84 -0.15 -2.45 -12.22
CA ILE A 84 0.16 -3.88 -12.43
C ILE A 84 1.65 -4.07 -12.72
N GLN A 85 2.24 -3.26 -13.60
CA GLN A 85 3.68 -3.33 -13.92
C GLN A 85 4.56 -2.92 -12.74
N SER A 86 4.05 -2.08 -11.83
CA SER A 86 4.73 -1.68 -10.61
C SER A 86 4.66 -2.72 -9.47
N LEU A 87 3.88 -3.79 -9.67
CA LEU A 87 3.84 -4.91 -8.73
C LEU A 87 5.16 -5.69 -8.83
N PRO A 88 5.74 -6.11 -7.69
CA PRO A 88 6.95 -6.91 -7.70
C PRO A 88 6.68 -8.25 -8.41
N GLU A 89 7.64 -8.68 -9.23
CA GLU A 89 7.53 -9.93 -9.99
C GLU A 89 7.28 -11.14 -9.07
N PRO A 90 6.38 -12.05 -9.45
CA PRO A 90 6.15 -13.27 -8.70
C PRO A 90 7.38 -14.17 -8.83
N ASP A 91 7.83 -14.68 -7.69
CA ASP A 91 8.95 -15.59 -7.65
C ASP A 91 8.65 -17.00 -8.22
N PRO A 92 9.67 -17.73 -8.71
CA PRO A 92 9.49 -19.01 -9.40
C PRO A 92 8.93 -20.14 -8.51
N GLU A 93 8.36 -21.12 -9.20
CA GLU A 93 7.18 -21.93 -8.85
C GLU A 93 7.46 -23.06 -7.83
N GLU A 94 8.73 -23.41 -7.59
CA GLU A 94 9.12 -24.63 -6.89
C GLU A 94 8.98 -24.57 -5.35
N LYS A 95 8.68 -23.40 -4.76
CA LYS A 95 8.54 -23.20 -3.30
C LYS A 95 7.11 -22.90 -2.81
N GLN A 96 6.10 -23.04 -3.65
CA GLN A 96 4.74 -22.51 -3.42
C GLN A 96 3.75 -23.48 -2.71
N VAL A 97 4.19 -24.66 -2.30
CA VAL A 97 3.37 -25.73 -1.66
C VAL A 97 3.91 -25.84 -0.22
N CYS A 98 3.23 -25.58 0.91
CA CYS A 98 1.88 -25.98 1.28
C CYS A 98 1.58 -25.41 2.69
N VAL A 99 0.70 -24.41 2.86
CA VAL A 99 -0.02 -24.20 4.13
C VAL A 99 -1.39 -23.60 3.81
N PHE A 100 -2.46 -24.09 4.42
CA PHE A 100 -3.88 -23.73 4.23
C PHE A 100 -4.64 -24.44 3.11
N ARG A 101 -5.37 -25.48 3.53
CA ARG A 101 -6.17 -26.41 2.74
C ARG A 101 -7.52 -25.85 2.26
N PHE A 102 -7.84 -24.56 2.47
CA PHE A 102 -9.21 -24.02 2.27
C PHE A 102 -9.31 -22.54 1.77
N ARG A 103 -8.61 -22.13 0.70
CA ARG A 103 -8.81 -20.83 -0.02
C ARG A 103 -8.94 -21.00 -1.55
N PRO A 104 -9.52 -20.04 -2.32
CA PRO A 104 -9.64 -20.13 -3.78
C PRO A 104 -8.29 -20.33 -4.47
N VAL A 105 -8.23 -21.18 -5.50
CA VAL A 105 -6.99 -21.69 -6.13
C VAL A 105 -6.14 -20.57 -6.77
N SER A 106 -6.74 -19.46 -7.20
CA SER A 106 -6.05 -18.33 -7.82
C SER A 106 -5.26 -17.43 -6.87
N TRP A 107 -5.41 -17.58 -5.54
CA TRP A 107 -4.84 -16.65 -4.54
C TRP A 107 -3.86 -17.31 -3.54
N ARG A 108 -3.48 -18.57 -3.77
CA ARG A 108 -2.61 -19.37 -2.89
C ARG A 108 -1.09 -19.07 -2.94
N PRO A 109 -0.48 -18.61 -4.05
CA PRO A 109 0.98 -18.48 -4.15
C PRO A 109 1.65 -17.39 -3.29
N PHE A 110 0.91 -16.35 -2.91
CA PHE A 110 1.52 -15.07 -2.48
C PHE A 110 2.11 -15.06 -1.05
N ILE A 111 1.78 -16.00 -0.16
CA ILE A 111 2.01 -15.86 1.29
C ILE A 111 3.28 -16.57 1.80
N CYS A 112 3.72 -17.69 1.20
CA CYS A 112 4.76 -18.55 1.80
C CYS A 112 6.21 -18.02 1.70
N ARG A 113 6.60 -17.36 0.61
CA ARG A 113 7.98 -16.86 0.45
C ARG A 113 8.31 -15.66 1.34
N LYS A 114 7.30 -14.85 1.68
CA LYS A 114 7.46 -13.82 2.72
C LYS A 114 7.88 -14.46 4.03
N VAL A 115 7.37 -15.65 4.38
CA VAL A 115 7.68 -16.31 5.65
C VAL A 115 9.15 -16.72 5.75
N GLU A 116 9.77 -17.29 4.72
CA GLU A 116 11.21 -17.65 4.75
C GLU A 116 12.12 -16.42 4.92
N ARG A 117 11.84 -15.34 4.17
CA ARG A 117 12.60 -14.09 4.30
C ARG A 117 12.36 -13.42 5.65
N LEU A 118 11.13 -13.44 6.15
CA LEU A 118 10.77 -12.92 7.46
C LEU A 118 11.45 -13.72 8.57
N GLN A 119 11.55 -15.03 8.43
CA GLN A 119 12.22 -15.90 9.39
C GLN A 119 13.74 -15.62 9.44
N ALA A 120 14.38 -15.47 8.28
CA ALA A 120 15.79 -15.06 8.23
C ALA A 120 16.01 -13.66 8.87
N LEU A 121 15.11 -12.71 8.61
CA LEU A 121 15.16 -11.39 9.24
C LEU A 121 14.91 -11.45 10.75
N GLU A 122 14.04 -12.33 11.22
CA GLU A 122 13.78 -12.55 12.64
C GLU A 122 15.01 -13.13 13.34
N GLU A 123 15.70 -14.07 12.71
CA GLU A 123 16.97 -14.63 13.20
C GLU A 123 18.06 -13.55 13.26
N GLU A 124 18.20 -12.72 12.22
CA GLU A 124 19.14 -11.59 12.21
C GLU A 124 18.82 -10.58 13.33
N MET A 125 17.55 -10.24 13.53
CA MET A 125 17.11 -9.34 14.59
C MET A 125 17.35 -9.94 15.99
N ALA A 126 17.11 -11.24 16.16
CA ALA A 126 17.37 -11.94 17.42
C ALA A 126 18.86 -11.94 17.76
N GLN A 127 19.73 -12.18 16.78
CA GLN A 127 21.17 -12.11 16.95
C GLN A 127 21.63 -10.68 17.29
N ALA A 128 21.20 -9.68 16.52
CA ALA A 128 21.56 -8.28 16.78
C ALA A 128 21.08 -7.79 18.16
N ASN A 129 19.90 -8.23 18.60
CA ASN A 129 19.38 -7.89 19.92
C ASN A 129 20.19 -8.58 21.04
N ALA A 130 20.61 -9.83 20.85
CA ALA A 130 21.48 -10.51 21.81
C ALA A 130 22.84 -9.80 21.96
N GLU A 131 23.43 -9.38 20.85
CA GLU A 131 24.67 -8.58 20.84
C GLU A 131 24.48 -7.22 21.53
N TYR A 132 23.35 -6.55 21.27
CA TYR A 132 22.99 -5.30 21.95
C TYR A 132 22.87 -5.48 23.46
N VAL A 133 22.16 -6.52 23.92
CA VAL A 133 22.01 -6.82 25.35
C VAL A 133 23.37 -7.10 26.01
N GLN A 134 24.26 -7.83 25.33
CA GLN A 134 25.62 -8.07 25.82
C GLN A 134 26.42 -6.77 25.95
N ALA A 135 26.37 -5.89 24.93
CA ALA A 135 27.04 -4.60 24.96
C ALA A 135 26.53 -3.71 26.09
N VAL A 136 25.21 -3.67 26.30
CA VAL A 136 24.58 -2.91 27.39
C VAL A 136 25.00 -3.45 28.76
N ASN A 137 25.07 -4.76 28.94
CA ASN A 137 25.52 -5.35 30.21
C ASN A 137 26.98 -5.04 30.51
N ARG A 138 27.85 -5.06 29.49
CA ARG A 138 29.25 -4.63 29.63
C ARG A 138 29.34 -3.16 30.03
N ALA A 139 28.58 -2.28 29.37
CA ALA A 139 28.53 -0.87 29.70
C ALA A 139 28.02 -0.62 31.13
N LYS A 140 26.98 -1.34 31.58
CA LYS A 140 26.48 -1.27 32.96
C LYS A 140 27.52 -1.74 33.98
N SER A 141 28.25 -2.82 33.70
CA SER A 141 29.31 -3.32 34.58
C SER A 141 30.46 -2.31 34.70
N LEU A 142 30.93 -1.77 33.58
CA LEU A 142 31.95 -0.71 33.57
C LEU A 142 31.47 0.54 34.31
N HIS A 143 30.21 0.94 34.09
CA HIS A 143 29.63 2.07 34.80
C HIS A 143 29.57 1.83 36.31
N ALA A 144 29.19 0.62 36.75
CA ALA A 144 29.21 0.24 38.16
C ALA A 144 30.63 0.31 38.75
N GLN A 145 31.63 -0.21 38.02
CA GLN A 145 33.05 -0.14 38.43
C GLN A 145 33.54 1.31 38.53
N ILE A 146 33.20 2.17 37.56
CA ILE A 146 33.55 3.61 37.61
C ILE A 146 32.88 4.28 38.81
N CYS A 147 31.59 4.01 39.06
CA CYS A 147 30.87 4.55 40.21
C CYS A 147 31.46 4.07 41.54
N GLU A 148 31.93 2.83 41.62
CA GLU A 148 32.60 2.28 42.80
C GLU A 148 33.97 2.93 43.02
N VAL A 149 34.78 3.07 41.96
CA VAL A 149 36.07 3.80 42.03
C VAL A 149 35.87 5.26 42.44
N LEU A 150 34.85 5.94 41.88
CA LEU A 150 34.52 7.31 42.27
C LEU A 150 34.07 7.39 43.73
N ARG A 151 33.29 6.41 44.22
CA ARG A 151 32.94 6.35 45.66
C ARG A 151 34.18 6.15 46.53
N THR A 152 35.07 5.21 46.20
CA THR A 152 36.30 5.00 46.97
C THR A 152 37.20 6.24 46.99
N MET A 153 37.29 6.97 45.87
CA MET A 153 38.07 8.20 45.77
C MET A 153 37.42 9.39 46.50
N LEU A 154 36.09 9.38 46.66
CA LEU A 154 35.35 10.40 47.42
C LEU A 154 35.23 10.07 48.91
N ASP A 155 35.30 8.78 49.28
CA ASP A 155 35.27 8.26 50.64
C ASP A 155 36.67 8.20 51.28
N GLU A 156 37.75 8.24 50.49
CA GLU A 156 39.07 8.64 51.00
C GLU A 156 38.98 10.13 51.36
N PRO A 157 38.94 10.50 52.66
CA PRO A 157 39.13 11.89 53.00
C PRO A 157 40.49 12.28 52.45
N ASP A 158 40.53 13.36 51.66
CA ASP A 158 41.72 14.16 51.47
C ASP A 158 42.22 14.55 52.86
N ILE A 159 42.98 13.67 53.52
CA ILE A 159 43.85 14.03 54.63
C ILE A 159 45.04 14.71 53.96
N VAL A 160 44.76 15.85 53.33
CA VAL A 160 45.68 16.95 53.30
C VAL A 160 45.96 17.21 54.78
N ARG A 161 47.11 16.70 55.23
CA ARG A 161 47.78 17.16 56.44
C ARG A 161 48.15 18.63 56.20
N ASP A 162 47.15 19.49 56.21
CA ASP A 162 47.35 20.89 56.47
C ASP A 162 47.28 21.08 57.99
N GLU A 163 48.36 21.67 58.47
CA GLU A 163 48.51 22.32 59.77
C GLU A 163 48.63 21.43 61.03
N ALA A 164 49.86 21.38 61.56
CA ALA A 164 50.27 22.17 62.74
C ALA A 164 51.23 21.38 63.66
N GLY A 165 52.37 21.99 64.00
CA GLY A 165 53.21 21.62 65.15
C GLY A 165 54.69 21.57 64.86
#